data_AF-A0A7X9ECB8-F1
#
_entry.id   AF-A0A7X9ECB8-F1
#
_cell.length_a   1.000
_cell.length_b   1.000
_cell.length_c   1.000
_cell.angle_alpha   90.00
_cell.angle_beta   90.00
_cell.angle_gamma   90.00
#
_symmetry.space_group_name_H-M   'P 1'
#
loop_
_entity.id
_entity.type
_entity.pdbx_description
1 polymer ?
#
loop_
_entity_poly.entity_id
_entity_poly.type
_entity_poly.pdbx_seq_one_letter_code
_entity_poly.pdbx_strand_id
1 'polypeptide(L)' 'MVIICSGHAGGGEVINKHGSGHPKNMTIFWGCYNPITILNSKLNKQINIKDTAAAITYSLGLKIPDTWDIIGVRLE' A
#
# COMPACT_ATOMS: atom_id res chain seq x y z
N MET A 1 -9.42 -6.48 10.38
CA MET A 1 -8.17 -6.22 9.62
C MET A 1 -7.55 -4.94 10.16
N VAL A 2 -6.22 -4.91 10.30
CA VAL A 2 -5.47 -3.71 10.70
C VAL A 2 -4.42 -3.44 9.63
N ILE A 3 -4.34 -2.20 9.16
CA ILE A 3 -3.31 -1.75 8.21
C ILE A 3 -2.50 -0.65 8.87
N ILE A 4 -1.18 -0.75 8.78
CA ILE A 4 -0.23 0.24 9.29
C ILE A 4 0.65 0.66 8.11
N CYS A 5 0.69 1.94 7.81
CA CYS A 5 1.56 2.48 6.77
C CYS A 5 2.07 3.87 7.13
N SER A 6 3.20 4.26 6.53
CA SER A 6 3.70 5.63 6.58
C SER A 6 3.10 6.46 5.44
N GLY A 7 2.70 7.70 5.70
CA GLY A 7 2.14 8.58 4.66
C GLY A 7 3.15 9.00 3.59
N HIS A 8 4.43 9.10 3.96
CA HIS A 8 5.56 9.32 3.05
C HIS A 8 6.85 8.82 3.69
N ALA A 9 7.91 8.73 2.89
CA ALA A 9 9.26 8.43 3.36
C ALA A 9 10.11 9.72 3.38
N GLY A 10 11.44 9.60 3.45
CA GLY A 10 12.35 10.74 3.55
C GLY A 10 13.82 10.35 3.46
N GLY A 11 14.69 11.36 3.35
CA GLY A 11 16.14 11.17 3.33
C GLY A 11 16.71 10.69 1.99
N GLY A 12 16.02 11.00 0.89
CA GLY A 12 16.50 10.83 -0.48
C GLY A 12 17.59 11.83 -0.87
N GLU A 13 17.32 12.67 -1.87
CA GLU A 13 18.26 13.69 -2.34
C GLU A 13 18.79 14.62 -1.25
N VAL A 14 17.94 14.93 -0.25
CA VAL A 14 18.31 15.71 0.93
C VAL A 14 17.91 14.93 2.17
N ILE A 15 18.88 14.71 3.06
CA ILE A 15 18.77 13.79 4.21
C ILE A 15 17.60 14.08 5.16
N ASN A 16 17.25 15.36 5.33
CA ASN A 16 16.17 15.80 6.22
C ASN A 16 14.93 16.30 5.47
N LYS A 17 14.75 15.88 4.21
CA LYS A 17 13.57 16.23 3.41
C LYS A 17 12.95 14.99 2.76
N HIS A 18 11.77 15.20 2.20
CA HIS A 18 11.06 14.25 1.36
C HIS A 18 10.46 14.97 0.14
N GLY A 19 9.77 14.23 -0.74
CA GLY A 19 8.99 14.79 -1.85
C GLY A 19 9.68 14.78 -3.22
N SER A 20 10.92 14.29 -3.31
CA SER A 20 11.55 14.02 -4.61
C SER A 20 11.25 12.61 -5.11
N GLY A 21 11.53 12.34 -6.39
CA GLY A 21 11.40 11.01 -7.00
C GLY A 21 12.44 9.99 -6.54
N HIS A 22 13.35 10.38 -5.64
CA HIS A 22 14.40 9.49 -5.12
C HIS A 22 13.78 8.25 -4.44
N PRO A 23 14.30 7.02 -4.65
CA PRO A 23 13.73 5.79 -4.08
C PRO A 23 13.47 5.84 -2.57
N LYS A 24 14.39 6.40 -1.78
CA LYS A 24 14.19 6.62 -0.34
C LYS A 24 12.99 7.52 0.03
N ASN A 25 12.57 8.43 -0.84
CA ASN A 25 11.39 9.27 -0.62
C ASN A 25 10.10 8.55 -1.08
N MET A 26 10.21 7.51 -1.90
CA MET A 26 9.09 6.77 -2.50
C MET A 26 8.81 5.42 -1.82
N THR A 27 9.76 4.88 -1.05
CA THR A 27 9.61 3.59 -0.34
C THR A 27 9.16 3.81 1.09
N ILE A 28 7.94 3.39 1.41
CA ILE A 28 7.33 3.50 2.74
C ILE A 28 7.23 2.13 3.43
N PHE A 29 7.04 2.16 4.75
CA PHE A 29 6.51 1.00 5.45
C PHE A 29 5.02 0.81 5.11
N TRP A 30 4.63 -0.43 4.83
CA TRP A 30 3.24 -0.85 4.71
C TRP A 30 3.12 -2.28 5.24
N GLY A 31 2.17 -2.50 6.13
CA GLY A 31 1.88 -3.81 6.71
C GLY A 31 0.39 -3.99 6.95
N CYS A 32 -0.07 -5.23 6.84
CA CYS A 32 -1.45 -5.60 7.10
C CYS A 32 -1.50 -6.85 7.98
N TYR A 33 -2.43 -6.86 8.92
CA TYR A 33 -2.75 -8.00 9.75
C TYR A 33 -4.24 -8.34 9.64
N ASN A 34 -4.52 -9.61 9.35
CA ASN A 34 -5.83 -10.21 9.44
C ASN A 34 -5.67 -11.61 10.06
N PRO A 35 -6.28 -11.88 11.23
CA PRO A 35 -6.11 -13.15 11.94
C PRO A 35 -6.61 -14.37 11.16
N ILE A 36 -7.48 -14.17 10.16
CA ILE A 36 -8.16 -15.27 9.45
C ILE A 36 -7.45 -15.61 8.13
N THR A 37 -6.91 -14.63 7.41
CA THR A 37 -6.62 -14.77 5.97
C THR A 37 -5.14 -14.71 5.59
N ILE A 38 -4.26 -14.14 6.43
CA ILE A 38 -2.89 -13.78 6.02
C ILE A 38 -1.82 -14.76 6.55
N LEU A 39 -2.22 -15.80 7.30
CA LEU A 39 -1.25 -16.75 7.85
C LEU A 39 -0.43 -17.42 6.73
N ASN A 40 0.90 -17.38 6.86
CA ASN A 40 1.86 -17.97 5.92
C ASN A 40 1.82 -17.44 4.47
N SER A 41 1.16 -16.32 4.22
CA SER A 41 1.15 -15.69 2.90
C SER A 41 2.41 -14.86 2.66
N LYS A 42 2.92 -14.86 1.42
CA LYS A 42 4.04 -14.01 0.99
C LYS A 42 3.60 -13.10 -0.15
N LEU A 43 4.05 -11.85 -0.10
CA LEU A 43 3.93 -10.95 -1.24
C LEU A 43 4.87 -11.43 -2.35
N ASN A 44 4.33 -11.63 -3.55
CA ASN A 44 5.09 -12.03 -4.74
C ASN A 44 5.44 -10.84 -5.65
N LYS A 45 4.88 -9.67 -5.36
CA LYS A 45 5.06 -8.42 -6.11
C LYS A 45 5.11 -7.25 -5.15
N GLN A 46 5.69 -6.14 -5.62
CA GLN A 46 5.60 -4.87 -4.93
C GLN A 46 4.15 -4.38 -4.89
N ILE A 47 3.77 -3.78 -3.78
CA ILE A 47 2.46 -3.18 -3.57
C ILE A 47 2.56 -1.66 -3.61
N ASN A 48 1.46 -0.98 -3.94
CA ASN A 48 1.39 0.48 -3.94
C ASN A 48 0.41 0.97 -2.87
N ILE A 49 0.75 2.08 -2.19
CA ILE A 49 -0.15 2.68 -1.19
C ILE A 49 -1.50 3.09 -1.78
N LYS A 50 -1.54 3.48 -3.06
CA LYS A 50 -2.79 3.82 -3.76
C LYS A 50 -3.80 2.66 -3.79
N ASP A 51 -3.31 1.43 -3.75
CA ASP A 51 -4.15 0.23 -3.76
C ASP A 51 -4.82 -0.05 -2.40
N THR A 52 -4.37 0.60 -1.32
CA THR A 52 -4.81 0.31 0.06
C THR A 52 -6.32 0.46 0.21
N ALA A 53 -6.90 1.53 -0.32
CA ALA A 53 -8.34 1.78 -0.22
C ALA A 53 -9.13 0.69 -0.96
N ALA A 54 -8.70 0.33 -2.18
CA ALA A 54 -9.33 -0.72 -2.97
C ALA A 54 -9.27 -2.08 -2.28
N ALA A 55 -8.12 -2.43 -1.68
CA ALA A 55 -7.94 -3.67 -0.94
C ALA A 55 -8.87 -3.76 0.29
N ILE A 56 -9.06 -2.65 1.03
CA ILE A 56 -10.00 -2.61 2.16
C ILE A 56 -11.44 -2.77 1.67
N THR A 57 -11.84 -1.98 0.66
CA THR A 57 -13.19 -2.03 0.09
C THR A 57 -13.55 -3.45 -0.38
N TYR A 58 -12.62 -4.11 -1.08
CA TYR A 58 -12.80 -5.51 -1.48
C TYR A 58 -12.94 -6.45 -0.28
N SER A 59 -12.09 -6.31 0.74
CA SER A 59 -12.16 -7.15 1.94
C SER A 59 -13.49 -7.03 2.72
N LEU A 60 -14.21 -5.91 2.53
CA LEU A 60 -15.52 -5.65 3.11
C LEU A 60 -16.68 -6.14 2.21
N GLY A 61 -16.39 -6.72 1.04
CA GLY A 61 -17.40 -7.14 0.08
C GLY A 61 -18.10 -5.98 -0.64
N LEU A 62 -17.47 -4.80 -0.68
CA LEU A 62 -18.03 -3.60 -1.30
C LEU A 62 -17.49 -3.44 -2.73
N LYS A 63 -18.26 -2.74 -3.58
CA LYS A 63 -17.82 -2.37 -4.92
C LYS A 63 -16.75 -1.27 -4.84
N ILE A 64 -15.65 -1.45 -5.55
CA ILE A 64 -14.60 -0.45 -5.69
C ILE A 64 -15.03 0.61 -6.71
N PRO A 65 -14.91 1.92 -6.41
CA PRO A 65 -15.19 2.98 -7.37
C PRO A 65 -14.22 2.97 -8.55
N ASP A 66 -14.75 3.09 -9.78
CA ASP A 66 -13.94 3.15 -11.01
C ASP A 66 -13.08 4.42 -11.10
N THR A 67 -13.35 5.42 -10.26
CA THR A 67 -12.62 6.69 -10.18
C THR A 67 -11.29 6.57 -9.41
N TRP A 68 -11.02 5.45 -8.74
CA TRP A 68 -9.79 5.27 -7.98
C TRP A 68 -8.65 4.81 -8.87
N ASP A 69 -7.51 5.50 -8.77
CA ASP A 69 -6.27 5.16 -9.48
C ASP A 69 -5.56 4.01 -8.78
N ILE A 70 -5.85 2.79 -9.23
CA ILE A 70 -5.32 1.52 -8.71
C ILE A 70 -4.20 1.05 -9.65
N ILE A 71 -3.06 0.65 -9.08
CA ILE A 71 -1.86 0.28 -9.84
C ILE A 71 -1.63 -1.24 -9.80
N GLY A 72 -1.73 -1.86 -8.61
CA GLY A 72 -1.24 -3.22 -8.38
C GLY A 72 -2.31 -4.29 -8.13
N VAL A 73 -3.55 -3.88 -7.86
CA VAL A 73 -4.63 -4.80 -7.50
C VAL A 73 -5.48 -5.12 -8.73
N ARG A 74 -5.21 -6.27 -9.38
CA ARG A 74 -6.21 -6.97 -10.20
C ARG A 74 -6.93 -7.95 -9.30
N LEU A 75 -8.20 -7.66 -9.01
CA LEU A 75 -9.10 -8.60 -8.35
C LEU A 75 -9.74 -9.39 -9.47
N GLU A 76 -9.20 -10.59 -9.70
CA GLU A 76 -9.80 -11.61 -10.57
C GLU A 76 -10.72 -12.50 -9.74
#